data_AF-A0AAW0WEQ9-F1
#
_entry.id   AF-A0AAW0WEQ9-F1
#
_cell.length_a   1.000
_cell.length_b   1.000
_cell.length_c   1.000
_cell.angle_alpha   90.00
_cell.angle_beta   90.00
_cell.angle_gamma   90.00
#
_symmetry.space_group_name_H-M   'P 1'
#
loop_
_entity.id
_entity.type
_entity.pdbx_description
1 polymer ?
#
loop_
_entity_poly.entity_id
_entity_poly.type
_entity_poly.pdbx_seq_one_letter_code
_entity_poly.pdbx_strand_id
1 'polypeptide(L)'
;MAAVYQPNVEDSTDLASQFQSSVSIGEHSFSQMEEDIDKQRLLGGQPSYATADPEIASMTSDLQHKQRYERLLRRAKNEDLSEVSGIGCLYQCGVDKFGRPVIIFIGKWFKFNEINLDKALLYLIYLLDPLVKGDYVVLYFHTITGTENHPSLSWIRQIYEALEYK
;
A
#
# COMPACT_ATOMS: atom_id res chain seq x y z
N MET A 1 46.61 -58.39 42.63
CA MET A 1 47.57 -57.39 43.14
C MET A 1 47.77 -56.36 42.04
N ALA A 2 47.36 -55.13 42.33
CA ALA A 2 47.61 -53.82 41.69
C ALA A 2 47.40 -53.63 40.17
N ALA A 3 46.59 -52.60 39.89
CA ALA A 3 46.16 -52.09 38.61
C ALA A 3 47.02 -50.89 38.15
N VAL A 4 47.12 -50.75 36.82
CA VAL A 4 47.03 -49.52 36.00
C VAL A 4 48.03 -48.38 36.26
N TYR A 5 48.79 -48.07 35.20
CA TYR A 5 49.15 -46.69 34.85
C TYR A 5 49.30 -46.55 33.33
N GLN A 6 48.53 -45.65 32.70
CA GLN A 6 49.05 -44.57 31.84
C GLN A 6 47.90 -43.64 31.36
N PRO A 7 48.18 -42.35 31.12
CA PRO A 7 47.18 -41.28 31.01
C PRO A 7 46.79 -40.96 29.56
N ASN A 8 45.58 -40.42 29.34
CA ASN A 8 45.19 -39.77 28.08
C ASN A 8 44.50 -38.42 28.33
N VAL A 9 45.29 -37.40 27.99
CA VAL A 9 45.08 -36.06 27.40
C VAL A 9 43.65 -35.61 27.00
N GLU A 10 43.35 -34.37 27.42
CA GLU A 10 42.47 -33.31 26.86
C GLU A 10 40.94 -33.44 26.88
N ASP A 11 40.30 -32.49 27.59
CA ASP A 11 39.05 -31.88 27.12
C ASP A 11 38.99 -30.40 27.54
N SER A 12 39.08 -29.51 26.56
CA SER A 12 38.97 -28.05 26.71
C SER A 12 37.54 -27.63 26.40
N THR A 13 36.81 -27.17 27.41
CA THR A 13 35.41 -26.77 27.27
C THR A 13 35.25 -25.47 26.48
N ASP A 14 34.49 -25.58 25.39
CA ASP A 14 34.16 -24.59 24.37
C ASP A 14 33.49 -23.30 24.90
N LEU A 15 34.09 -22.16 24.55
CA LEU A 15 33.62 -20.79 24.77
C LEU A 15 32.62 -20.35 23.67
N ALA A 16 31.72 -21.25 23.24
CA ALA A 16 30.82 -21.04 22.09
C ALA A 16 29.35 -20.75 22.49
N SER A 17 29.04 -20.69 23.78
CA SER A 17 27.66 -20.62 24.28
C SER A 17 27.10 -19.21 24.50
N GLN A 18 27.79 -18.14 24.08
CA GLN A 18 27.37 -16.76 24.40
C GLN A 18 27.04 -15.81 23.23
N PHE A 19 27.00 -16.29 21.98
CA PHE A 19 26.53 -15.47 20.86
C PHE A 19 25.72 -16.28 19.84
N GLN A 20 24.45 -16.55 20.17
CA GLN A 20 23.45 -16.96 19.19
C GLN A 20 22.18 -16.13 19.37
N SER A 21 22.22 -14.86 18.95
CA SER A 21 21.03 -14.15 18.48
C SER A 21 20.84 -14.47 16.99
N SER A 22 20.63 -15.74 16.66
CA SER A 22 20.26 -16.15 15.30
C SER A 22 18.75 -15.94 15.16
N VAL A 23 18.37 -14.82 14.55
CA VAL A 23 17.02 -14.66 13.98
C VAL A 23 16.91 -15.69 12.87
N SER A 24 16.13 -16.75 13.11
CA SER A 24 15.86 -17.81 12.13
C SER A 24 15.08 -17.22 10.95
N ILE A 25 15.80 -16.85 9.88
CA ILE A 25 15.24 -16.59 8.55
C ILE A 25 15.12 -17.93 7.84
N GLY A 26 14.24 -18.78 8.36
CA GLY A 26 13.81 -20.02 7.74
C GLY A 26 12.30 -19.97 7.62
N GLU A 27 11.79 -20.07 6.40
CA GLU A 27 10.36 -19.95 6.02
C GLU A 27 9.82 -18.53 5.76
N HIS A 28 10.56 -17.69 5.03
CA HIS A 28 9.93 -16.60 4.28
C HIS A 28 10.00 -16.88 2.79
N SER A 29 9.00 -16.42 2.01
CA SER A 29 8.99 -16.53 0.54
C SER A 29 10.23 -15.95 -0.16
N PHE A 30 11.04 -15.16 0.54
CA PHE A 30 12.33 -14.65 0.09
C PHE A 30 13.48 -15.66 0.19
N SER A 31 13.38 -16.68 1.05
CA SER A 31 14.42 -17.71 1.26
C SER A 31 14.45 -18.78 0.16
N GLN A 32 13.46 -18.81 -0.74
CA GLN A 32 13.34 -19.79 -1.82
C GLN A 32 13.77 -19.26 -3.19
N MET A 33 14.40 -18.09 -3.26
CA MET A 33 14.82 -17.50 -4.54
C MET A 33 16.34 -17.66 -4.74
N GLU A 34 16.77 -18.87 -5.07
CA GLU A 34 18.08 -19.11 -5.68
C GLU A 34 17.89 -19.96 -6.94
N GLU A 35 17.29 -19.35 -7.97
CA GLU A 35 17.56 -19.76 -9.34
C GLU A 35 18.59 -18.78 -9.91
N ASP A 36 19.66 -19.36 -10.45
CA ASP A 36 20.86 -18.69 -10.92
C ASP A 36 20.54 -17.85 -12.18
N ILE A 37 19.98 -16.65 -11.97
CA ILE A 37 19.46 -15.73 -13.01
C ILE A 37 20.53 -15.44 -14.08
N ASP A 38 21.80 -15.47 -13.71
CA ASP A 38 22.92 -15.20 -14.62
C ASP A 38 23.20 -16.33 -15.62
N LYS A 39 22.85 -17.59 -15.29
CA LYS A 39 23.03 -18.74 -16.21
C LYS A 39 22.11 -18.65 -17.43
N GLN A 40 20.91 -18.09 -17.27
CA GLN A 40 19.94 -17.93 -18.36
C GLN A 40 20.37 -16.85 -19.38
N ARG A 41 21.12 -15.81 -18.95
CA ARG A 41 21.65 -14.78 -19.86
C ARG A 41 22.80 -15.27 -20.74
N LEU A 42 23.64 -16.17 -20.21
CA LEU A 42 24.81 -16.70 -20.93
C LEU A 42 24.45 -17.68 -22.05
N LEU A 43 23.29 -18.33 -21.97
CA LEU A 43 22.83 -19.31 -22.96
C LEU A 43 22.09 -18.70 -24.17
N GLY A 44 22.01 -17.37 -24.28
CA GLY A 44 21.33 -16.69 -25.38
C GLY A 44 19.83 -16.97 -25.47
N GLY A 45 19.27 -17.67 -24.47
CA GLY A 45 17.83 -17.86 -24.34
C GLY A 45 17.20 -16.52 -23.98
N GLN A 46 16.24 -16.07 -24.78
CA GLN A 46 15.38 -14.98 -24.34
C GLN A 46 14.81 -15.31 -22.96
N PRO A 47 14.77 -14.35 -22.03
CA PRO A 47 14.15 -14.57 -20.74
C PRO A 47 12.71 -15.08 -20.94
N SER A 48 12.35 -16.17 -20.27
CA SER A 48 11.04 -16.85 -20.35
C SER A 48 9.86 -15.98 -19.87
N TYR A 49 10.12 -14.75 -19.42
CA TYR A 49 9.12 -13.73 -19.09
C TYR A 49 8.82 -12.76 -20.25
N ALA A 50 9.48 -12.88 -21.41
CA ALA A 50 9.25 -11.99 -22.56
C ALA A 50 7.94 -12.27 -23.31
N THR A 51 7.26 -13.38 -23.03
CA THR A 51 5.88 -13.66 -23.46
C THR A 51 4.99 -13.75 -22.23
N ALA A 52 4.78 -12.62 -21.54
CA ALA A 52 3.73 -12.59 -20.54
C ALA A 52 2.39 -12.79 -21.26
N ASP A 53 1.74 -13.93 -21.03
CA ASP A 53 0.36 -14.13 -21.48
C ASP A 53 -0.48 -12.93 -21.00
N PRO A 54 -1.33 -12.34 -21.87
CA PRO A 54 -2.08 -11.13 -21.53
C PRO A 54 -2.94 -11.29 -20.27
N GLU A 55 -3.39 -12.51 -19.96
CA GLU A 55 -4.07 -12.82 -18.70
C GLU A 55 -3.17 -12.66 -17.47
N ILE A 56 -1.94 -13.15 -17.52
CA ILE A 56 -0.98 -13.06 -16.40
C ILE A 56 -0.58 -11.59 -16.18
N ALA A 57 -0.37 -10.84 -17.26
CA ALA A 57 -0.09 -9.40 -17.19
C ALA A 57 -1.27 -8.60 -16.59
N SER A 58 -2.51 -8.95 -16.95
CA SER A 58 -3.70 -8.31 -16.37
C SER A 58 -3.85 -8.64 -14.88
N MET A 59 -3.70 -9.92 -14.51
CA MET A 59 -3.83 -10.36 -13.13
C MET A 59 -2.77 -9.72 -12.22
N THR A 60 -1.53 -9.62 -12.68
CA THR A 60 -0.44 -8.98 -11.91
C THR A 60 -0.69 -7.48 -11.71
N SER A 61 -1.22 -6.78 -12.72
CA SER A 61 -1.62 -5.37 -12.60
C SER A 61 -2.75 -5.17 -11.58
N ASP A 62 -3.79 -6.00 -11.62
CA ASP A 62 -4.93 -5.92 -10.70
C ASP A 62 -4.48 -6.16 -9.25
N LEU A 63 -3.61 -7.14 -9.03
CA LEU A 63 -3.00 -7.42 -7.72
C LEU A 63 -2.19 -6.23 -7.20
N GLN A 64 -1.41 -5.57 -8.05
CA GLN A 64 -0.64 -4.39 -7.68
C GLN A 64 -1.53 -3.21 -7.29
N HIS A 65 -2.60 -2.95 -8.06
CA HIS A 65 -3.56 -1.90 -7.74
C HIS A 65 -4.25 -2.16 -6.39
N LYS A 66 -4.65 -3.40 -6.13
CA LYS A 66 -5.23 -3.80 -4.84
C LYS A 66 -4.30 -3.52 -3.67
N GLN A 67 -3.06 -3.98 -3.76
CA GLN A 67 -2.06 -3.77 -2.70
C GLN A 67 -1.79 -2.28 -2.47
N ARG A 68 -1.73 -1.48 -3.55
CA ARG A 68 -1.56 -0.03 -3.46
C ARG A 68 -2.75 0.63 -2.76
N TYR A 69 -3.98 0.26 -3.13
CA TYR A 69 -5.19 0.79 -2.50
C TYR A 69 -5.26 0.43 -1.01
N GLU A 70 -5.03 -0.84 -0.65
CA GLU A 70 -5.04 -1.29 0.74
C GLU A 70 -4.00 -0.54 1.59
N ARG A 71 -2.82 -0.26 1.03
CA ARG A 71 -1.80 0.56 1.70
C ARG A 71 -2.29 1.98 1.94
N LEU A 72 -2.93 2.62 0.95
CA LEU A 72 -3.50 3.95 1.09
C LEU A 72 -4.63 3.97 2.13
N LEU A 73 -5.52 2.97 2.10
CA LEU A 73 -6.61 2.85 3.06
C LEU A 73 -6.12 2.66 4.49
N ARG A 74 -5.07 1.85 4.69
CA ARG A 74 -4.44 1.68 6.01
C ARG A 74 -3.84 2.98 6.51
N ARG A 75 -3.20 3.77 5.63
CA ARG A 75 -2.69 5.09 5.98
C ARG A 75 -3.83 6.04 6.34
N ALA A 76 -4.89 6.06 5.55
CA ALA A 76 -6.06 6.90 5.78
C ALA A 76 -6.74 6.65 7.14
N LYS A 77 -6.69 5.41 7.65
CA LYS A 77 -7.24 5.04 8.97
C LYS A 77 -6.32 5.37 10.14
N ASN A 78 -5.01 5.55 9.91
CA ASN A 78 -4.01 5.70 10.96
C ASN A 78 -3.43 7.12 11.06
N GLU A 79 -3.46 7.89 9.97
CA GLU A 79 -2.97 9.27 9.94
C GLU A 79 -4.02 10.25 10.50
N ASP A 80 -3.55 11.36 11.09
CA ASP A 80 -4.43 12.44 11.51
C ASP A 80 -4.83 13.31 10.31
N LEU A 81 -6.12 13.28 9.99
CA LEU A 81 -6.75 13.99 8.89
C LEU A 81 -7.58 15.19 9.35
N SER A 82 -7.52 15.56 10.62
CA SER A 82 -8.33 16.64 11.23
C SER A 82 -8.15 17.99 10.56
N GLU A 83 -6.93 18.27 10.07
CA GLU A 83 -6.61 19.47 9.30
C GLU A 83 -7.45 19.57 8.02
N VAL A 84 -7.65 18.45 7.32
CA VAL A 84 -8.41 18.43 6.06
C VAL A 84 -9.90 18.30 6.31
N SER A 85 -10.31 17.44 7.26
CA SER A 85 -11.73 17.28 7.59
C SER A 85 -12.32 18.56 8.18
N GLY A 86 -11.53 19.32 8.94
CA GLY A 86 -11.90 20.62 9.51
C GLY A 86 -12.15 21.72 8.49
N ILE A 87 -11.66 21.59 7.26
CA ILE A 87 -11.93 22.54 6.16
C ILE A 87 -13.42 22.50 5.75
N GLY A 88 -14.06 21.34 5.91
CA GLY A 88 -15.46 21.16 5.53
C GLY A 88 -15.72 21.20 4.03
N CYS A 89 -14.69 21.01 3.20
CA CYS A 89 -14.86 20.94 1.75
C CYS A 89 -15.49 19.63 1.28
N LEU A 90 -15.44 18.56 2.10
CA LEU A 90 -16.00 17.25 1.77
C LEU A 90 -16.59 16.58 3.01
N TYR A 91 -17.87 16.21 2.95
CA TYR A 91 -18.57 15.53 4.06
C TYR A 91 -19.81 14.77 3.57
N GLN A 92 -20.28 13.81 4.36
CA GLN A 92 -21.53 13.10 4.11
C GLN A 92 -22.72 13.92 4.66
N CYS A 93 -23.79 14.01 3.89
CA CYS A 93 -25.01 14.73 4.23
C CYS A 93 -26.25 13.87 3.98
N GLY A 94 -26.59 13.01 4.95
CA GLY A 94 -27.80 12.22 4.92
C GLY A 94 -27.88 11.24 3.73
N VAL A 95 -29.11 10.96 3.31
CA VAL A 95 -29.44 10.01 2.23
C VAL A 95 -30.48 10.60 1.28
N ASP A 96 -30.41 10.21 0.01
CA ASP A 96 -31.42 10.54 -1.02
C ASP A 96 -32.70 9.70 -0.80
N LYS A 97 -33.77 9.98 -1.55
CA LYS A 97 -35.07 9.27 -1.54
C LYS A 97 -34.98 7.76 -1.75
N PHE A 98 -33.87 7.27 -2.31
CA PHE A 98 -33.58 5.86 -2.53
C PHE A 98 -32.68 5.23 -1.45
N GLY A 99 -32.40 5.94 -0.36
CA GLY A 99 -31.52 5.46 0.72
C GLY A 99 -30.02 5.53 0.40
N ARG A 100 -29.64 6.15 -0.72
CA ARG A 100 -28.24 6.30 -1.14
C ARG A 100 -27.57 7.40 -0.34
N PRO A 101 -26.38 7.17 0.25
CA PRO A 101 -25.63 8.21 0.94
C PRO A 101 -25.29 9.35 -0.01
N VAL A 102 -25.51 10.57 0.47
CA VAL A 102 -25.19 11.80 -0.28
C VAL A 102 -23.92 12.40 0.29
N ILE A 103 -22.98 12.72 -0.60
CA ILE A 103 -21.69 13.31 -0.27
C ILE A 103 -21.67 14.70 -0.87
N ILE A 104 -21.30 15.68 -0.07
CA ILE A 104 -21.19 17.08 -0.48
C ILE A 104 -19.72 17.44 -0.64
N PHE A 105 -19.37 17.97 -1.81
CA PHE A 105 -18.10 18.62 -2.08
C PHE A 105 -18.32 20.11 -2.35
N ILE A 106 -17.65 20.99 -1.59
CA ILE A 106 -17.74 22.44 -1.75
C ILE A 106 -16.42 22.97 -2.31
N GLY A 107 -16.44 23.39 -3.58
CA GLY A 107 -15.24 23.84 -4.28
C GLY A 107 -14.57 25.05 -3.65
N LYS A 108 -15.34 26.02 -3.11
CA LYS A 108 -14.82 27.23 -2.45
C LYS A 108 -13.76 26.92 -1.39
N TRP A 109 -14.01 25.88 -0.59
CA TRP A 109 -13.18 25.51 0.56
C TRP A 109 -11.98 24.65 0.17
N PHE A 110 -11.97 24.08 -1.04
CA PHE A 110 -10.84 23.30 -1.53
C PHE A 110 -9.77 24.23 -2.12
N LYS A 111 -8.89 24.79 -1.27
CA LYS A 111 -7.77 25.64 -1.70
C LYS A 111 -6.56 24.77 -2.06
N PHE A 112 -6.38 24.49 -3.35
CA PHE A 112 -5.44 23.48 -3.85
C PHE A 112 -3.99 23.72 -3.41
N ASN A 113 -3.55 24.98 -3.35
CA ASN A 113 -2.18 25.34 -2.99
C ASN A 113 -1.93 25.42 -1.47
N GLU A 114 -2.99 25.45 -0.66
CA GLU A 114 -2.89 25.63 0.80
C GLU A 114 -3.13 24.31 1.55
N ILE A 115 -3.81 23.35 0.92
CA ILE A 115 -4.16 22.07 1.52
C ILE A 115 -3.09 21.03 1.23
N ASN A 116 -2.79 20.19 2.22
CA ASN A 116 -2.00 18.99 2.00
C ASN A 116 -2.77 17.98 1.13
N LEU A 117 -2.36 17.88 -0.13
CA LEU A 117 -3.00 17.04 -1.15
C LEU A 117 -2.92 15.54 -0.85
N ASP A 118 -1.86 15.09 -0.19
CA ASP A 118 -1.72 13.68 0.21
C ASP A 118 -2.75 13.34 1.29
N LYS A 119 -2.87 14.18 2.32
CA LYS A 119 -3.92 14.03 3.35
C LYS A 119 -5.32 14.18 2.75
N ALA A 120 -5.50 15.04 1.75
CA ALA A 120 -6.79 15.19 1.06
C ALA A 120 -7.20 13.91 0.31
N LEU A 121 -6.27 13.27 -0.38
CA LEU A 121 -6.51 11.96 -1.00
C LEU A 121 -6.83 10.90 0.06
N LEU A 122 -6.09 10.86 1.17
CA LEU A 122 -6.37 9.92 2.26
C LEU A 122 -7.76 10.14 2.87
N TYR A 123 -8.15 11.39 3.11
CA TYR A 123 -9.47 11.73 3.62
C TYR A 123 -10.59 11.35 2.64
N LEU A 124 -10.38 11.56 1.34
CA LEU A 124 -11.28 11.11 0.29
C LEU A 124 -11.47 9.59 0.33
N ILE A 125 -10.37 8.83 0.41
CA ILE A 125 -10.40 7.35 0.50
C ILE A 125 -11.11 6.91 1.78
N TYR A 126 -10.79 7.51 2.92
CA TYR A 126 -11.41 7.21 4.21
C TYR A 126 -12.93 7.39 4.18
N LEU A 127 -13.39 8.50 3.58
CA LEU A 127 -14.82 8.83 3.50
C LEU A 127 -15.55 7.95 2.47
N LEU A 128 -14.90 7.58 1.36
CA LEU A 128 -15.51 6.80 0.29
C LEU A 128 -15.47 5.29 0.50
N ASP A 129 -14.46 4.72 1.17
CA ASP A 129 -14.31 3.26 1.43
C ASP A 129 -15.60 2.55 1.90
N PRO A 130 -16.37 3.08 2.86
CA PRO A 130 -17.63 2.45 3.24
C PRO A 130 -18.76 2.65 2.22
N LEU A 131 -18.70 3.70 1.40
CA LEU A 131 -19.77 4.12 0.49
C LEU A 131 -19.68 3.44 -0.87
N VAL A 132 -18.47 3.14 -1.35
CA VAL A 132 -18.24 2.47 -2.65
C VAL A 132 -18.82 1.05 -2.72
N LYS A 133 -19.20 0.46 -1.58
CA LYS A 133 -19.90 -0.84 -1.53
C LYS A 133 -21.34 -0.78 -2.05
N GLY A 134 -21.91 0.42 -2.19
CA GLY A 134 -23.26 0.61 -2.70
C GLY A 134 -23.36 1.87 -3.56
N ASP A 135 -24.57 2.16 -4.03
CA ASP A 135 -24.82 3.35 -4.82
C ASP A 135 -24.76 4.60 -3.93
N TYR A 136 -23.95 5.58 -4.33
CA TYR A 136 -23.83 6.87 -3.64
C TYR A 136 -24.04 8.02 -4.61
N VAL A 137 -24.31 9.21 -4.07
CA VAL A 137 -24.48 10.44 -4.85
C VAL A 137 -23.47 11.47 -4.37
N VAL A 138 -22.76 12.09 -5.31
CA VAL A 138 -21.87 13.22 -5.02
C VAL A 138 -22.49 14.51 -5.54
N LEU A 139 -22.66 15.48 -4.67
CA LEU A 139 -23.09 16.84 -4.98
C LEU A 139 -21.88 17.76 -4.96
N TYR A 140 -21.59 18.38 -6.10
CA TYR A 140 -20.49 19.33 -6.24
C TYR A 140 -21.02 20.76 -6.32
N PHE A 141 -20.63 21.60 -5.36
CA PHE A 141 -20.93 23.03 -5.37
C PHE A 141 -19.75 23.82 -5.94
N HIS A 142 -19.94 24.35 -7.15
CA HIS A 142 -18.98 25.22 -7.85
C HIS A 142 -19.17 26.71 -7.53
N THR A 143 -19.69 27.04 -6.34
CA THR A 143 -19.95 28.44 -5.97
C THR A 143 -18.67 29.11 -5.49
N ILE A 144 -18.37 30.31 -5.99
CA ILE A 144 -17.21 31.13 -5.54
C ILE A 144 -15.90 30.34 -5.61
N THR A 145 -15.71 29.62 -6.72
CA THR A 145 -14.48 28.90 -7.05
C THR A 145 -13.64 29.72 -8.03
N GLY A 146 -12.36 29.89 -7.69
CA GLY A 146 -11.36 30.53 -8.55
C GLY A 146 -10.30 29.54 -9.05
N THR A 147 -9.27 30.05 -9.71
CA THR A 147 -8.15 29.22 -10.19
C THR A 147 -7.38 28.55 -9.06
N GLU A 148 -7.33 29.17 -7.88
CA GLU A 148 -6.71 28.63 -6.67
C GLU A 148 -7.46 27.42 -6.09
N ASN A 149 -8.71 27.21 -6.51
CA ASN A 149 -9.53 26.08 -6.09
C ASN A 149 -9.47 24.90 -7.05
N HIS A 150 -8.84 25.07 -8.21
CA HIS A 150 -8.80 24.04 -9.24
C HIS A 150 -7.58 23.15 -9.03
N PRO A 151 -7.78 21.84 -8.78
CA PRO A 151 -6.67 20.93 -8.71
C PRO A 151 -5.95 20.78 -10.04
N SER A 152 -4.65 20.48 -9.95
CA SER A 152 -3.87 20.14 -11.15
C SER A 152 -4.42 18.87 -11.81
N LEU A 153 -4.32 18.80 -13.13
CA LEU A 153 -4.71 17.60 -13.88
C LEU A 153 -3.91 16.36 -13.42
N SER A 154 -2.65 16.53 -13.02
CA SER A 154 -1.83 15.45 -12.49
C SER A 154 -2.40 14.87 -11.19
N TRP A 155 -2.91 15.71 -10.29
CA TRP A 155 -3.52 15.26 -9.05
C TRP A 155 -4.87 14.58 -9.31
N ILE A 156 -5.67 15.11 -10.22
CA ILE A 156 -6.92 14.47 -10.65
C ILE A 156 -6.64 13.06 -11.18
N ARG A 157 -5.64 12.90 -12.06
CA ARG A 157 -5.23 11.58 -12.57
C ARG A 157 -4.81 10.64 -11.45
N GLN A 158 -4.03 11.13 -10.48
CA GLN A 158 -3.64 10.35 -9.31
C GLN A 158 -4.84 9.86 -8.50
N ILE A 159 -5.89 10.67 -8.36
CA ILE A 159 -7.14 10.24 -7.71
C ILE A 159 -7.81 9.13 -8.51
N TYR A 160 -7.94 9.28 -9.83
CA TYR A 160 -8.56 8.25 -10.67
C TYR A 160 -7.80 6.93 -10.55
N GLU A 161 -6.47 6.95 -10.66
CA GLU A 161 -5.64 5.74 -10.48
C GLU A 161 -5.73 5.13 -9.08
N ALA A 162 -5.96 5.97 -8.06
CA ALA A 162 -6.08 5.50 -6.69
C ALA A 162 -7.50 4.96 -6.38
N LEU A 163 -8.54 5.52 -6.99
CA LEU A 163 -9.93 5.12 -6.78
C LEU A 163 -10.42 4.07 -7.77
N GLU A 164 -9.73 3.86 -8.89
CA GLU A 164 -9.95 2.73 -9.78
C GLU A 164 -9.68 1.43 -9.04
N TYR A 165 -10.74 0.91 -8.42
CA TYR A 165 -10.82 -0.46 -7.97
C TYR A 165 -12.04 -1.09 -8.64
N LYS A 166 -11.76 -2.09 -9.51
CA LYS A 166 -12.70 -2.76 -10.42
C LYS A 166 -14.00 -3.22 -9.75
#